data_AF-A0AA51CFI0-F1
#
_entry.id   AF-A0AA51CFI0-F1
#
_cell.length_a   1.000
_cell.length_b   1.000
_cell.length_c   1.000
_cell.angle_alpha   90.00
_cell.angle_beta   90.00
_cell.angle_gamma   90.00
#
_symmetry.space_group_name_H-M   'P 1'
#
loop_
_entity.id
_entity.type
_entity.pdbx_description
1 polymer ?
#
loop_
_entity_poly.entity_id
_entity_poly.type
_entity_poly.pdbx_seq_one_letter_code
_entity_poly.pdbx_strand_id
1 'polypeptide(L)' 'MENFDNEKWINIDDAAEYLGVKPGTVRDWIRKGKGLPAHKIGKQWKFKCSELDKWVKSGKSAIE' A
#
# COMPACT_ATOMS: atom_id res chain seq x y z
N MET A 1 7.48 -17.58 -19.54
CA MET A 1 6.18 -16.92 -19.73
C MET A 1 6.20 -15.68 -18.85
N GLU A 2 5.90 -14.52 -19.42
CA GLU A 2 6.24 -13.20 -18.90
C GLU A 2 5.60 -12.90 -17.53
N ASN A 3 6.41 -12.92 -16.47
CA ASN A 3 6.09 -12.17 -15.25
C ASN A 3 6.35 -10.71 -15.56
N PHE A 4 5.41 -10.06 -16.24
CA PHE A 4 5.41 -8.61 -16.20
C PHE A 4 5.18 -8.23 -14.74
N ASP A 5 6.27 -7.88 -14.07
CA ASP A 5 6.33 -6.86 -13.01
C ASP A 5 5.77 -5.53 -13.56
N ASN A 6 4.52 -5.56 -14.07
CA ASN A 6 3.66 -4.43 -14.23
C ASN A 6 3.33 -4.03 -12.80
N GLU A 7 4.23 -3.29 -12.17
CA GLU A 7 4.04 -2.67 -10.87
C GLU A 7 2.89 -1.67 -10.99
N LYS A 8 1.66 -2.20 -11.02
CA LYS A 8 0.43 -1.42 -11.13
C LYS A 8 0.38 -0.52 -9.92
N TRP A 9 0.47 0.77 -10.19
CA TRP A 9 0.31 1.82 -9.21
C TRP A 9 -1.16 1.89 -8.80
N ILE A 10 -1.47 1.36 -7.63
CA ILE A 10 -2.81 1.37 -7.04
C ILE A 10 -2.98 2.60 -6.15
N ASN A 11 -4.19 3.11 -6.01
CA ASN A 11 -4.46 4.26 -5.14
C ASN A 11 -4.63 3.81 -3.69
N ILE A 12 -4.83 4.78 -2.78
CA ILE A 12 -5.19 4.49 -1.39
C ILE A 12 -6.43 3.59 -1.31
N ASP A 13 -7.41 3.83 -2.17
CA ASP A 13 -8.70 3.13 -2.15
C ASP A 13 -8.54 1.67 -2.56
N ASP A 14 -7.90 1.44 -3.72
CA ASP A 14 -7.51 0.10 -4.19
C ASP A 14 -6.63 -0.64 -3.17
N ALA A 15 -5.67 0.04 -2.55
CA ALA A 15 -4.82 -0.57 -1.52
C ALA A 15 -5.63 -0.96 -0.29
N ALA A 16 -6.62 -0.15 0.10
CA ALA A 16 -7.51 -0.45 1.21
C ALA A 16 -8.39 -1.67 0.90
N GLU A 17 -8.97 -1.72 -0.30
CA GLU A 17 -9.77 -2.86 -0.76
C GLU A 17 -8.92 -4.13 -0.84
N TYR A 18 -7.71 -4.04 -1.40
CA TYR A 18 -6.76 -5.14 -1.48
C TYR A 18 -6.39 -5.71 -0.11
N LEU A 19 -6.25 -4.84 0.89
CA LEU A 19 -5.93 -5.20 2.27
C LEU A 19 -7.17 -5.57 3.11
N GLY A 20 -8.38 -5.38 2.58
CA GLY A 20 -9.62 -5.54 3.34
C GLY A 20 -9.80 -4.54 4.49
N VAL A 21 -9.17 -3.36 4.41
CA VAL A 21 -9.27 -2.31 5.43
C VAL A 21 -9.99 -1.08 4.89
N LYS A 22 -10.36 -0.15 5.77
CA LYS A 22 -10.92 1.14 5.35
C LYS A 22 -9.82 2.04 4.75
N PRO A 23 -10.11 2.83 3.71
CA PRO A 23 -9.15 3.80 3.15
C PRO A 23 -8.71 4.85 4.17
N GLY A 24 -9.52 5.11 5.20
CA GLY A 24 -9.14 5.93 6.36
C GLY A 24 -7.98 5.33 7.15
N THR A 25 -7.92 4.00 7.30
CA THR A 25 -6.84 3.28 7.99
C THR A 25 -5.53 3.38 7.20
N VAL A 26 -5.59 3.24 5.88
CA VAL A 26 -4.42 3.41 5.00
C VAL A 26 -3.88 4.84 5.12
N ARG A 27 -4.74 5.87 5.11
CA ARG A 27 -4.34 7.27 5.35
C ARG A 27 -3.71 7.47 6.73
N ASP A 28 -4.25 6.84 7.75
CA ASP A 28 -3.70 6.88 9.11
C ASP A 28 -2.30 6.24 9.16
N TRP A 29 -2.07 5.15 8.44
CA TRP A 29 -0.74 4.53 8.34
C TRP A 29 0.29 5.38 7.61
N ILE A 30 -0.11 6.10 6.55
CA ILE A 30 0.76 7.10 5.89
C ILE A 30 1.11 8.20 6.91
N ARG A 31 0.12 8.72 7.64
CA ARG A 31 0.31 9.81 8.61
C ARG A 31 1.16 9.39 9.81
N LYS A 32 0.95 8.16 10.31
CA LYS A 32 1.71 7.59 11.43
C LYS A 32 3.10 7.11 11.03
N GLY A 33 3.46 7.13 9.74
CA GLY A 33 4.77 6.71 9.26
C GLY A 33 5.06 5.23 9.51
N LYS A 34 4.04 4.34 9.41
CA LYS A 34 4.17 2.89 9.68
C LYS A 34 5.02 2.11 8.65
N GLY A 35 5.88 2.80 7.90
CA GLY A 35 6.66 2.19 6.81
C GLY A 35 5.80 1.71 5.64
N LEU A 36 4.60 2.27 5.49
CA LEU A 36 3.75 2.00 4.33
C LEU A 36 4.44 2.60 3.09
N PRO A 37 4.67 1.82 2.02
CA PRO A 37 5.35 2.26 0.80
C PRO A 37 4.42 3.15 -0.05
N ALA A 38 4.20 4.37 0.45
CA ALA A 38 3.36 5.38 -0.17
C ALA A 38 4.25 6.29 -1.03
N HIS A 39 4.00 6.31 -2.34
CA HIS A 39 4.69 7.21 -3.26
C HIS A 39 3.76 8.35 -3.65
N LYS A 40 4.24 9.58 -3.51
CA LYS A 40 3.47 10.75 -3.91
C LYS A 40 3.68 11.00 -5.39
N ILE A 41 2.68 10.68 -6.21
CA ILE A 41 2.66 10.96 -7.65
C ILE A 41 1.69 12.11 -7.90
N GLY A 42 2.24 13.30 -8.11
CA GLY A 42 1.47 14.54 -8.23
C GLY A 42 0.75 14.90 -6.92
N LYS A 43 -0.60 14.94 -6.97
CA LYS A 43 -1.47 15.25 -5.82
C LYS A 43 -2.03 14.00 -5.13
N GLN A 44 -1.76 12.82 -5.65
CA GLN A 44 -2.29 11.55 -5.13
C GLN A 44 -1.18 10.66 -4.58
N TRP A 45 -1.54 9.89 -3.55
CA TRP A 45 -0.68 8.81 -3.03
C TRP A 45 -0.96 7.54 -3.81
N LYS A 46 0.10 6.97 -4.36
CA LYS A 46 0.10 5.74 -5.14
C LYS A 46 0.94 4.70 -4.40
N PHE A 47 0.54 3.44 -4.52
CA PHE A 47 1.20 2.29 -3.91
C PHE A 47 1.56 1.31 -4.99
N LYS A 48 2.66 0.60 -4.80
CA LYS A 48 2.99 -0.56 -5.60
C LYS A 48 2.45 -1.79 -4.89
N CYS A 49 1.67 -2.60 -5.61
CA CYS A 49 1.13 -3.85 -5.07
C CYS A 49 2.24 -4.77 -4.53
N SER A 50 3.38 -4.85 -5.22
CA SER A 50 4.55 -5.65 -4.79
C SER A 50 5.15 -5.15 -3.47
N GLU A 51 5.25 -3.82 -3.26
CA GLU A 51 5.72 -3.29 -1.98
C GLU A 51 4.68 -3.45 -0.87
N LEU A 52 3.40 -3.32 -1.19
CA LEU A 52 2.31 -3.53 -0.25
C LEU A 52 2.28 -4.99 0.23
N ASP A 53 2.40 -5.97 -0.67
CA ASP A 53 2.49 -7.40 -0.34
C ASP A 53 3.71 -7.70 0.55
N LYS A 54 4.88 -7.14 0.21
CA LYS A 54 6.09 -7.25 1.05
C LYS A 54 5.88 -6.62 2.44
N TRP A 55 5.21 -5.48 2.52
CA TRP A 55 4.92 -4.82 3.79
C TRP A 55 3.95 -5.62 4.65
N VAL A 56 2.89 -6.17 4.04
CA VAL A 56 1.93 -7.06 4.72
C VAL A 56 2.62 -8.33 5.21
N LYS A 57 3.40 -9.00 4.34
CA LYS A 57 4.18 -10.19 4.71
C LYS A 57 5.24 -9.92 5.75
N SER A 58 5.80 -8.71 5.79
CA SER A 58 6.76 -8.30 6.81
C SER A 58 6.13 -8.22 8.22
N GLY A 59 4.81 -8.40 8.37
CA GLY A 59 4.14 -8.33 9.66
C GLY A 59 4.07 -6.91 10.25
N LYS A 60 4.54 -5.88 9.52
CA LYS A 60 4.47 -4.48 9.97
C LYS A 60 3.04 -3.92 9.97
N SER A 61 2.11 -4.64 9.32
CA SER A 61 0.66 -4.44 9.38
C SER A 61 0.05 -4.96 10.69
N ALA A 62 0.66 -5.96 11.32
CA ALA A 62 0.26 -6.48 12.62
C ALA A 62 0.93 -5.64 13.71
N ILE A 63 0.21 -4.61 14.15
CA ILE A 63 0.38 -4.13 15.52
C ILE A 63 -0.37 -5.11 16.43
N GLU A 64 0.39 -5.82 17.26
CA GLU A 64 -0.09 -6.34 18.55
C GLU A 64 -0.41 -5.18 19.50
#